data_AF-A0A956TCT5-F1
#
_entry.id   AF-A0A956TCT5-F1
#
_cell.length_a   1.000
_cell.length_b   1.000
_cell.length_c   1.000
_cell.angle_alpha   90.00
_cell.angle_beta   90.00
_cell.angle_gamma   90.00
#
_symmetry.space_group_name_H-M   'P 1'
#
loop_
_entity.id
_entity.type
_entity.pdbx_description
1 polymer ?
#
loop_
_entity_poly.entity_id
_entity_poly.type
_entity_poly.pdbx_seq_one_letter_code
_entity_poly.pdbx_strand_id
1 'polypeptide(L)'
;CDHLQHIAESDLQALKDGGTIPTVIPGTSFFLDLDVYAPARMLWDSGLPVALGTDYNAGSCLLPSMQMAMSLAVLKMKMTPQEALTAATVNAAYSLGRGSRLGSIEVGKQADLLVLDTPDWRHLVYRFGVNLVRVIIKNGVTVNTILTSPCGAPV
;
A
#
# COMPACT_ATOMS: atom_id res chain seq x y z
N CYS A 1 -10.14 -10.53 -2.22
CA CYS A 1 -11.27 -9.82 -2.85
C CYS A 1 -10.77 -8.43 -3.14
N ASP A 2 -10.71 -8.07 -4.41
CA ASP A 2 -9.83 -7.03 -4.91
C ASP A 2 -10.65 -6.06 -5.78
N HIS A 3 -10.12 -4.87 -6.07
CA HIS A 3 -10.79 -3.74 -6.73
C HIS A 3 -11.88 -3.05 -5.90
N LEU A 4 -13.04 -3.69 -5.68
CA LEU A 4 -14.11 -3.24 -4.77
C LEU A 4 -14.79 -1.90 -5.11
N GLN A 5 -14.75 -1.41 -6.35
CA GLN A 5 -15.39 -0.13 -6.73
C GLN A 5 -16.90 -0.08 -6.42
N HIS A 6 -17.57 -1.23 -6.55
CA HIS A 6 -19.02 -1.35 -6.43
C HIS A 6 -19.45 -2.23 -5.25
N ILE A 7 -18.58 -2.41 -4.25
CA ILE A 7 -18.97 -3.11 -3.03
C ILE A 7 -20.07 -2.32 -2.30
N ALA A 8 -21.09 -3.02 -1.81
CA ALA A 8 -22.17 -2.45 -1.04
C ALA A 8 -22.02 -2.76 0.46
N GLU A 9 -22.72 -2.00 1.31
CA GLU A 9 -22.74 -2.25 2.78
C GLU A 9 -23.23 -3.67 3.11
N SER A 10 -24.15 -4.21 2.31
CA SER A 10 -24.66 -5.58 2.44
C SER A 10 -23.58 -6.65 2.30
N ASP A 11 -22.47 -6.35 1.62
CA ASP A 11 -21.40 -7.31 1.35
C ASP A 11 -20.37 -7.37 2.49
N LEU A 12 -20.36 -6.36 3.37
CA LEU A 12 -19.34 -6.22 4.41
C LEU A 12 -19.39 -7.37 5.42
N GLN A 13 -20.58 -7.86 5.74
CA GLN A 13 -20.73 -8.99 6.67
C GLN A 13 -20.11 -10.27 6.10
N ALA A 14 -20.29 -10.52 4.80
CA ALA A 14 -19.71 -11.68 4.14
C ALA A 14 -18.17 -11.62 4.13
N LEU A 15 -17.57 -10.43 3.96
CA LEU A 15 -16.11 -10.27 4.07
C LEU A 15 -15.60 -10.60 5.48
N LYS A 16 -16.32 -10.14 6.51
CA LYS A 16 -15.97 -10.42 7.92
C LYS A 16 -16.06 -11.90 8.24
N ASP A 17 -17.20 -12.52 7.93
CA ASP A 17 -17.46 -13.92 8.23
C ASP A 17 -16.51 -14.85 7.46
N GLY A 18 -16.15 -14.47 6.24
CA GLY A 18 -15.18 -15.20 5.41
C GLY A 18 -13.72 -14.95 5.77
N GLY A 19 -13.41 -14.06 6.72
CA GLY A 19 -12.04 -13.66 7.05
C GLY A 19 -11.26 -13.08 5.86
N THR A 20 -11.97 -12.53 4.88
CA THR A 20 -11.38 -12.03 3.64
C THR A 20 -10.91 -10.60 3.82
N ILE A 21 -9.63 -10.35 3.54
CA ILE A 21 -9.06 -9.00 3.58
C ILE A 21 -9.39 -8.30 2.24
N PRO A 22 -10.22 -7.25 2.23
CA PRO A 22 -10.44 -6.45 1.04
C PRO A 22 -9.15 -5.73 0.59
N THR A 23 -8.75 -5.91 -0.66
CA THR A 23 -7.63 -5.20 -1.27
C THR A 23 -8.14 -4.08 -2.17
N VAL A 24 -7.81 -2.83 -1.84
CA VAL A 24 -8.10 -1.69 -2.71
C VAL A 24 -6.92 -1.44 -3.65
N ILE A 25 -7.21 -1.02 -4.88
CA ILE A 25 -6.21 -0.80 -5.94
C ILE A 25 -6.55 0.50 -6.69
N PRO A 26 -6.11 1.65 -6.15
CA PRO A 26 -6.51 2.96 -6.66
C PRO A 26 -5.91 3.30 -8.02
N GLY A 27 -4.80 2.65 -8.39
CA GLY A 27 -4.13 2.86 -9.68
C GLY A 27 -5.04 2.54 -10.86
N THR A 28 -5.85 1.48 -10.77
CA THR A 28 -6.77 1.05 -11.84
C THR A 28 -7.83 2.10 -12.12
N SER A 29 -8.53 2.59 -11.08
CA SER A 29 -9.52 3.66 -11.24
C SER A 29 -8.90 4.94 -11.77
N PHE A 30 -7.67 5.25 -11.36
CA PHE A 30 -6.94 6.41 -11.88
C PHE A 30 -6.56 6.27 -13.35
N PHE A 31 -6.02 5.12 -13.76
CA PHE A 31 -5.57 4.91 -15.14
C PHE A 31 -6.74 4.82 -16.14
N LEU A 32 -7.84 4.20 -15.73
CA LEU A 32 -9.05 4.08 -16.55
C LEU A 32 -9.94 5.34 -16.52
N ASP A 33 -9.48 6.42 -15.87
CA ASP A 33 -10.22 7.67 -15.69
C ASP A 33 -11.65 7.47 -15.17
N LEU A 34 -11.79 6.59 -14.17
CA LEU A 34 -13.07 6.31 -13.54
C LEU A 34 -13.37 7.36 -12.46
N ASP A 35 -14.63 7.80 -12.42
CA ASP A 35 -15.14 8.67 -11.34
C ASP A 35 -15.31 7.92 -10.00
N VAL A 36 -15.27 6.59 -10.04
CA VAL A 36 -15.50 5.72 -8.89
C VAL A 36 -14.21 5.03 -8.43
N TYR A 37 -13.99 5.09 -7.12
CA TYR A 37 -12.93 4.40 -6.40
C TYR A 37 -13.55 3.49 -5.33
N ALA A 38 -12.83 2.45 -4.92
CA ALA A 38 -13.23 1.64 -3.79
C ALA A 38 -13.54 2.51 -2.55
N PRO A 39 -14.66 2.28 -1.84
CA PRO A 39 -15.05 3.06 -0.68
C PRO A 39 -14.22 2.68 0.56
N ALA A 40 -12.91 2.92 0.53
CA ALA A 40 -11.99 2.47 1.57
C ALA A 40 -12.37 2.97 2.97
N ARG A 41 -12.89 4.19 3.09
CA ARG A 41 -13.40 4.74 4.36
C ARG A 41 -14.49 3.84 4.96
N MET A 42 -15.48 3.43 4.17
CA MET A 42 -16.55 2.51 4.60
C MET A 42 -15.97 1.16 5.05
N LEU A 43 -14.97 0.63 4.34
CA LEU A 43 -14.32 -0.63 4.73
C LEU A 43 -13.64 -0.51 6.10
N TRP A 44 -12.83 0.54 6.30
CA TRP A 44 -12.14 0.80 7.57
C TRP A 44 -13.12 1.05 8.72
N ASP A 45 -14.13 1.89 8.52
CA ASP A 45 -15.11 2.23 9.55
C ASP A 45 -15.97 1.01 9.93
N SER A 46 -16.11 0.04 9.03
CA SER A 46 -16.76 -1.24 9.33
C SER A 46 -15.89 -2.21 10.16
N GLY A 47 -14.62 -1.89 10.40
CA GLY A 47 -13.67 -2.73 11.14
C GLY A 47 -13.01 -3.83 10.29
N LEU A 48 -13.08 -3.74 8.96
CA LEU A 48 -12.36 -4.67 8.07
C LEU A 48 -10.88 -4.27 7.98
N PRO A 49 -9.94 -5.23 7.98
CA PRO A 49 -8.56 -4.96 7.59
C PRO A 49 -8.51 -4.69 6.10
N VAL A 50 -8.06 -3.51 5.67
CA VAL A 50 -7.92 -3.18 4.25
C VAL A 50 -6.47 -3.35 3.81
N ALA A 51 -6.24 -4.08 2.72
CA ALA A 51 -4.95 -4.17 2.04
C ALA A 51 -4.88 -3.23 0.84
N LEU A 52 -3.68 -2.90 0.38
CA LEU A 52 -3.44 -2.03 -0.77
C LEU A 52 -2.50 -2.71 -1.77
N GLY A 53 -2.84 -2.63 -3.06
CA GLY A 53 -1.98 -3.09 -4.15
C GLY A 53 -1.73 -2.01 -5.20
N THR A 54 -0.77 -2.26 -6.10
CA THR A 54 -0.60 -1.42 -7.29
C THR A 54 -1.50 -1.83 -8.46
N ASP A 55 -1.91 -3.10 -8.51
CA ASP A 55 -2.49 -3.74 -9.70
C ASP A 55 -1.55 -3.68 -10.93
N TYR A 56 -0.24 -3.84 -10.74
CA TYR A 56 0.73 -3.73 -11.85
C TYR A 56 0.45 -4.76 -12.96
N ASN A 57 -0.13 -4.28 -14.06
CA ASN A 57 -0.49 -5.10 -15.22
C ASN A 57 -0.50 -4.25 -16.51
N ALA A 58 -0.43 -4.92 -17.67
CA ALA A 58 -0.26 -4.25 -18.97
C ALA A 58 -1.55 -3.58 -19.52
N GLY A 59 -2.72 -3.95 -19.01
CA GLY A 59 -4.01 -3.54 -19.59
C GLY A 59 -4.64 -2.36 -18.88
N SER A 60 -4.81 -2.46 -17.56
CA SER A 60 -5.65 -1.55 -16.78
C SER A 60 -4.88 -0.72 -15.76
N CYS A 61 -3.62 -1.06 -15.44
CA CYS A 61 -2.83 -0.29 -14.48
C CYS A 61 -1.32 -0.61 -14.57
N LEU A 62 -0.58 0.12 -15.39
CA LEU A 62 0.89 -0.02 -15.47
C LEU A 62 1.61 0.77 -14.37
N LEU A 63 1.20 0.58 -13.10
CA LEU A 63 1.74 1.30 -11.94
C LEU A 63 2.76 0.44 -11.16
N PRO A 64 4.07 0.65 -11.30
CA PRO A 64 5.07 -0.12 -10.55
C PRO A 64 5.30 0.41 -9.12
N SER A 65 4.75 1.58 -8.77
CA SER A 65 5.08 2.29 -7.53
C SER A 65 4.01 2.12 -6.45
N MET A 66 4.36 1.41 -5.37
CA MET A 66 3.52 1.36 -4.16
C MET A 66 3.38 2.72 -3.46
N GLN A 67 4.40 3.58 -3.50
CA GLN A 67 4.33 4.94 -2.94
C GLN A 67 3.26 5.79 -3.63
N MET A 68 3.16 5.66 -4.96
CA MET A 68 2.09 6.30 -5.73
C MET A 68 0.73 5.69 -5.42
N ALA A 69 0.61 4.36 -5.30
CA ALA A 69 -0.64 3.71 -4.90
C ALA A 69 -1.11 4.20 -3.51
N MET A 70 -0.20 4.34 -2.54
CA MET A 70 -0.52 4.91 -1.22
C MET A 70 -0.98 6.36 -1.31
N SER A 71 -0.31 7.18 -2.14
CA SER A 71 -0.70 8.58 -2.37
C SER A 71 -2.12 8.68 -2.95
N LEU A 72 -2.44 7.87 -3.96
CA LEU A 72 -3.78 7.82 -4.55
C LEU A 72 -4.84 7.33 -3.55
N ALA A 73 -4.52 6.33 -2.73
CA ALA A 73 -5.43 5.85 -1.68
C ALA A 73 -5.80 6.97 -0.68
N VAL A 74 -4.81 7.77 -0.27
CA VAL A 74 -5.06 8.93 0.61
C VAL A 74 -5.92 9.98 -0.09
N LEU A 75 -5.55 10.39 -1.32
CA LEU A 75 -6.21 11.48 -2.03
C LEU A 75 -7.64 11.14 -2.50
N LYS A 76 -7.80 9.97 -3.10
CA LYS A 76 -9.02 9.55 -3.80
C LYS A 76 -9.93 8.67 -2.96
N MET A 77 -9.38 7.84 -2.06
CA MET A 77 -10.17 6.92 -1.23
C MET A 77 -10.32 7.38 0.23
N LYS A 78 -9.83 8.59 0.55
CA LYS A 78 -9.93 9.23 1.88
C LYS A 78 -9.30 8.43 3.01
N MET A 79 -8.30 7.61 2.70
CA MET A 79 -7.48 6.94 3.71
C MET A 79 -6.56 7.95 4.41
N THR A 80 -6.21 7.68 5.65
CA THR A 80 -5.13 8.40 6.35
C THR A 80 -3.77 7.86 5.89
N PRO A 81 -2.67 8.63 6.04
CA PRO A 81 -1.32 8.12 5.78
C PRO A 81 -1.01 6.83 6.55
N GLN A 82 -1.48 6.74 7.80
CA GLN A 82 -1.31 5.58 8.69
C GLN A 82 -2.03 4.35 8.12
N GLU A 83 -3.27 4.51 7.67
CA GLU A 83 -4.06 3.43 7.05
C GLU A 83 -3.42 2.98 5.75
N ALA A 84 -2.93 3.90 4.91
CA ALA A 84 -2.26 3.55 3.66
C ALA A 84 -0.97 2.76 3.89
N LEU A 85 -0.17 3.14 4.89
CA LEU A 85 1.03 2.39 5.27
C LEU A 85 0.68 1.01 5.83
N THR A 86 -0.30 0.93 6.72
CA THR A 86 -0.82 -0.33 7.29
C THR A 86 -1.33 -1.26 6.18
N ALA A 87 -2.10 -0.71 5.24
CA ALA A 87 -2.66 -1.43 4.10
C ALA A 87 -1.59 -1.99 3.17
N ALA A 88 -0.52 -1.22 2.93
CA ALA A 88 0.61 -1.60 2.08
C ALA A 88 1.63 -2.54 2.75
N THR A 89 1.53 -2.77 4.06
CA THR A 89 2.51 -3.55 4.83
C THR A 89 1.85 -4.73 5.55
N VAL A 90 1.43 -4.55 6.79
CA VAL A 90 0.93 -5.63 7.63
C VAL A 90 -0.34 -6.26 7.06
N ASN A 91 -1.32 -5.47 6.60
CA ASN A 91 -2.57 -6.03 6.07
C ASN A 91 -2.34 -6.76 4.74
N ALA A 92 -1.48 -6.23 3.87
CA ALA A 92 -1.07 -6.93 2.64
C ALA A 92 -0.32 -8.25 2.95
N ALA A 93 0.51 -8.29 4.00
CA ALA A 93 1.14 -9.53 4.41
C ALA A 93 0.11 -10.56 4.90
N TYR A 94 -0.90 -10.14 5.67
CA TYR A 94 -1.98 -11.03 6.10
C TYR A 94 -2.88 -11.47 4.93
N SER A 95 -3.15 -10.61 3.94
CA SER A 95 -3.99 -10.99 2.79
C SER A 95 -3.34 -12.09 1.94
N LEU A 96 -2.01 -12.18 1.98
CA LEU A 96 -1.21 -13.21 1.32
C LEU A 96 -0.90 -14.43 2.21
N GLY A 97 -1.44 -14.51 3.43
CA GLY A 97 -1.13 -15.59 4.37
C GLY A 97 0.35 -15.59 4.81
N ARG A 98 0.94 -14.40 4.96
CA ARG A 98 2.34 -14.19 5.35
C ARG A 98 2.52 -13.28 6.57
N GLY A 99 1.42 -12.82 7.19
CA GLY A 99 1.46 -11.86 8.30
C GLY A 99 2.23 -12.31 9.54
N SER A 100 2.37 -13.63 9.76
CA SER A 100 3.22 -14.18 10.83
C SER A 100 4.72 -14.00 10.58
N ARG A 101 5.13 -13.77 9.33
CA ARG A 101 6.55 -13.67 8.92
C ARG A 101 6.94 -12.28 8.38
N LEU A 102 6.00 -11.55 7.78
CA LEU A 102 6.24 -10.32 7.01
C LEU A 102 5.29 -9.19 7.44
N GLY A 103 5.59 -7.97 6.96
CA GLY A 103 4.68 -6.82 7.01
C GLY A 103 4.83 -5.92 8.23
N SER A 104 5.67 -6.28 9.21
CA SER A 104 5.95 -5.46 10.40
C SER A 104 7.36 -5.72 10.93
N ILE A 105 7.85 -4.79 11.75
CA ILE A 105 9.17 -4.87 12.39
C ILE A 105 8.98 -5.42 13.80
N GLU A 106 9.12 -6.73 13.94
CA GLU A 106 8.94 -7.45 15.21
C GLU A 106 10.02 -8.53 15.36
N VAL A 107 10.43 -8.81 16.60
CA VAL A 107 11.38 -9.89 16.89
C VAL A 107 10.82 -11.22 16.38
N GLY A 108 11.65 -11.98 15.66
CA GLY A 108 11.26 -13.27 15.07
C GLY A 108 10.67 -13.19 13.67
N LYS A 109 10.27 -12.00 13.18
CA LYS A 109 9.88 -11.81 11.78
C LYS A 109 11.10 -11.63 10.87
N GLN A 110 10.87 -11.83 9.58
CA GLN A 110 11.92 -11.72 8.57
C GLN A 110 12.35 -10.25 8.39
N ALA A 111 13.65 -10.00 8.35
CA ALA A 111 14.23 -8.66 8.17
C ALA A 111 14.12 -8.17 6.72
N ASP A 112 12.89 -7.80 6.33
CA ASP A 112 12.58 -7.13 5.07
C ASP A 112 12.21 -5.67 5.34
N LEU A 113 13.14 -4.76 5.07
CA LEU A 113 13.05 -3.37 5.51
C LEU A 113 13.39 -2.40 4.37
N LEU A 114 12.79 -1.22 4.44
CA LEU A 114 13.14 -0.07 3.62
C LEU A 114 13.68 1.03 4.53
N VAL A 115 14.85 1.57 4.19
CA VAL A 115 15.35 2.82 4.77
C VAL A 115 15.01 3.93 3.79
N LEU A 116 14.32 4.96 4.27
CA LEU A 116 13.81 6.05 3.45
C LEU A 116 14.72 7.28 3.56
N ASP A 117 14.96 7.98 2.46
CA ASP A 117 15.67 9.27 2.41
C ASP A 117 14.72 10.43 2.70
N THR A 118 14.21 10.46 3.93
CA THR A 118 13.26 11.47 4.38
C THR A 118 13.28 11.61 5.91
N PRO A 119 13.13 12.82 6.45
CA PRO A 119 13.01 13.02 7.90
C PRO A 119 11.67 12.55 8.46
N ASP A 120 10.67 12.30 7.61
CA ASP A 120 9.31 11.96 8.00
C ASP A 120 8.74 10.86 7.10
N TRP A 121 8.20 9.81 7.71
CA TRP A 121 7.58 8.68 6.99
C TRP A 121 6.34 9.11 6.22
N ARG A 122 5.64 10.16 6.66
CA ARG A 122 4.45 10.70 5.99
C ARG A 122 4.77 11.22 4.59
N HIS A 123 6.05 11.50 4.30
CA HIS A 123 6.47 11.85 2.95
C HIS A 123 6.24 10.73 1.92
N LEU A 124 6.10 9.46 2.35
CA LEU A 124 5.73 8.34 1.46
C LEU A 124 4.44 8.59 0.67
N VAL A 125 3.47 9.32 1.24
CA VAL A 125 2.19 9.62 0.60
C VAL A 125 2.09 11.07 0.12
N TYR A 126 2.97 11.94 0.62
CA TYR A 126 2.98 13.37 0.28
C TYR A 126 3.84 13.66 -0.96
N ARG A 127 5.02 13.05 -1.07
CA ARG A 127 5.92 13.20 -2.22
C ARG A 127 5.57 12.16 -3.29
N PHE A 128 4.39 12.28 -3.88
CA PHE A 128 3.94 11.37 -4.93
C PHE A 128 4.82 11.50 -6.19
N GLY A 129 4.91 10.41 -6.97
CA GLY A 129 5.68 10.39 -8.22
C GLY A 129 7.20 10.24 -8.07
N VAL A 130 7.75 10.18 -6.85
CA VAL A 130 9.17 9.90 -6.61
C VAL A 130 9.36 8.60 -5.84
N ASN A 131 10.61 8.12 -5.81
CA ASN A 131 11.02 7.00 -4.97
C ASN A 131 11.87 7.52 -3.81
N LEU A 132 11.38 7.40 -2.58
CA LEU A 132 12.10 7.80 -1.37
C LEU A 132 12.99 6.70 -0.78
N VAL A 133 13.03 5.50 -1.36
CA VAL A 133 13.83 4.39 -0.82
C VAL A 133 15.31 4.65 -1.04
N ARG A 134 16.09 4.65 0.05
CA ARG A 134 17.55 4.75 0.04
C ARG A 134 18.22 3.40 0.10
N VAL A 135 17.75 2.52 0.99
CA VAL A 135 18.31 1.18 1.21
C VAL A 135 17.18 0.17 1.24
N ILE A 136 17.41 -0.97 0.58
CA ILE A 136 16.54 -2.14 0.64
C ILE A 136 17.28 -3.25 1.37
N ILE A 137 16.68 -3.77 2.43
CA ILE A 137 17.14 -4.95 3.16
C ILE A 137 16.14 -6.07 2.90
N LYS A 138 16.62 -7.22 2.44
CA LYS A 138 15.81 -8.41 2.16
C LYS A 138 16.44 -9.62 2.83
N ASN A 139 15.67 -10.35 3.64
CA ASN A 139 16.18 -11.47 4.44
C ASN A 139 17.41 -11.09 5.30
N GLY A 140 17.46 -9.85 5.81
CA GLY A 140 18.60 -9.34 6.58
C GLY A 140 19.83 -8.93 5.75
N VAL A 141 19.77 -9.04 4.42
CA VAL A 141 20.86 -8.67 3.51
C VAL A 141 20.52 -7.38 2.79
N THR A 142 21.46 -6.44 2.72
CA THR A 142 21.30 -5.23 1.90
C THR A 142 21.39 -5.61 0.43
N VAL A 143 20.32 -5.39 -0.34
CA VAL A 143 20.21 -5.78 -1.76
C VAL A 143 20.35 -4.62 -2.74
N ASN A 144 20.04 -3.39 -2.33
CA ASN A 144 20.24 -2.21 -3.17
C ASN A 144 20.43 -0.95 -2.32
N THR A 145 21.29 -0.05 -2.78
CA THR A 145 21.43 1.31 -2.24
C THR A 145 21.23 2.30 -3.38
N ILE A 146 20.16 3.09 -3.34
CA ILE A 146 19.91 4.15 -4.32
C ILE A 146 20.68 5.37 -3.84
N LEU A 147 21.84 5.62 -4.43
CA LEU A 147 22.80 6.65 -4.01
C LEU A 147 22.47 8.07 -4.52
N THR A 148 21.42 8.25 -5.30
CA THR A 148 21.04 9.55 -5.85
C THR A 148 19.87 10.13 -5.07
N SER A 149 20.07 11.26 -4.39
CA SER A 149 18.95 12.01 -3.82
C SER A 149 18.02 12.48 -4.95
N PRO A 150 16.68 12.41 -4.78
CA PRO A 150 15.76 12.94 -5.78
C PRO A 150 15.91 14.45 -6.03
N CYS A 151 16.68 15.15 -5.19
CA CYS A 151 16.96 16.59 -5.29
C CYS A 151 18.39 16.91 -5.80
N GLY A 152 19.19 15.94 -6.24
CA GLY A 152 20.51 16.22 -6.83
C GLY A 152 21.54 16.84 -5.87
N ALA A 153 21.28 16.87 -4.57
CA ALA A 153 22.30 17.26 -3.60
C ALA A 153 23.25 16.07 -3.37
N PRO A 154 24.57 16.24 -3.58
CA PRO A 154 25.55 15.27 -3.12
C PRO A 154 25.62 15.30 -1.59
N VAL A 155 25.91 14.14 -1.01
CA VAL A 155 26.21 13.95 0.42
C VAL A 155 27.46 14.71 0.85
#